data_AF-A0A6H5IXB6-F1
#
_entry.id   AF-A0A6H5IXB6-F1
#
_cell.length_a   1.000
_cell.length_b   1.000
_cell.length_c   1.000
_cell.angle_alpha   90.00
_cell.angle_beta   90.00
_cell.angle_gamma   90.00
#
_symmetry.space_group_name_H-M   'P 1'
#
loop_
_entity.id
_entity.type
_entity.pdbx_description
1 polymer ?
#
loop_
_entity_poly.entity_id
_entity_poly.type
_entity_poly.pdbx_seq_one_letter_code
_entity_poly.pdbx_strand_id
1 'polypeptide(L)' 'MEVFTDSSFGDCEDSKSTSGYIIKIFDDTVAWRSKKQTLVTRSTCGAEYYAAIFHSDRLKKLYYL' A
#
# COMPACT_ATOMS: atom_id res chain seq x y z
N MET A 1 6.71 4.84 -15.52
CA MET A 1 6.63 3.99 -14.31
C MET A 1 5.47 4.51 -13.50
N GLU A 2 4.52 3.65 -13.17
CA GLU A 2 3.32 3.99 -12.43
C GLU A 2 3.25 3.15 -11.15
N VAL A 3 2.69 3.75 -10.10
CA VAL A 3 2.57 3.09 -8.80
C VAL A 3 1.16 3.33 -8.29
N PHE A 4 0.50 2.23 -7.97
CA PHE A 4 -0.82 2.24 -7.38
C PHE A 4 -0.71 1.71 -5.96
N THR A 5 -1.44 2.34 -5.04
CA THR A 5 -1.56 1.89 -3.66
C THR A 5 -3.02 1.84 -3.29
N ASP A 6 -3.41 0.83 -2.53
CA ASP A 6 -4.78 0.67 -2.07
C ASP A 6 -4.80 0.09 -0.65
N SER A 7 -5.95 0.22 0.02
CA SER A 7 -6.19 -0.43 1.29
C SER A 7 -7.61 -0.93 1.44
N SER A 8 -7.74 -2.09 2.07
CA SER A 8 -9.00 -2.63 2.56
C SER A 8 -9.11 -2.39 4.06
N PHE A 9 -10.09 -1.58 4.46
CA PHE A 9 -10.31 -1.18 5.85
C PHE A 9 -10.84 -2.35 6.70
N GLY A 10 -10.24 -2.54 7.87
CA GLY A 10 -10.73 -3.51 8.86
C GLY A 10 -11.90 -2.92 9.65
N ASP A 11 -13.14 -3.15 9.21
CA ASP A 11 -14.37 -2.63 9.82
C ASP A 11 -14.80 -3.39 11.10
N CYS A 12 -13.86 -3.58 12.01
CA CYS A 12 -14.09 -4.24 13.29
C CYS A 12 -13.13 -3.64 14.33
N GLU A 13 -13.56 -3.60 15.59
CA GLU A 13 -12.76 -3.06 16.70
C GLU A 13 -11.38 -3.74 16.75
N ASP A 14 -10.32 -2.94 16.85
CA ASP A 14 -8.91 -3.35 16.82
C ASP A 14 -8.43 -4.11 15.56
N SER A 15 -9.25 -4.20 14.52
CA SER A 15 -8.86 -4.85 13.27
C SER A 15 -7.92 -3.98 12.46
N LYS A 16 -6.81 -4.59 12.02
CA LYS A 16 -5.85 -3.94 11.13
C LYS A 16 -6.28 -4.08 9.68
N SER A 17 -6.35 -2.95 8.99
CA SER A 17 -6.55 -2.87 7.55
C SER A 17 -5.45 -3.62 6.78
N THR A 18 -5.74 -4.00 5.54
CA THR A 18 -4.75 -4.61 4.63
C THR A 18 -4.40 -3.59 3.56
N SER A 19 -3.12 -3.28 3.38
CA SER A 19 -2.66 -2.39 2.31
C SER A 19 -1.93 -3.15 1.22
N GLY A 20 -2.04 -2.67 -0.01
CA GLY A 20 -1.32 -3.21 -1.14
C GLY A 20 -0.71 -2.13 -2.03
N TYR A 21 0.20 -2.56 -2.89
CA TYR A 21 0.71 -1.74 -3.98
C TYR A 21 0.94 -2.58 -5.24
N ILE A 22 0.95 -1.90 -6.38
CA ILE A 22 1.35 -2.43 -7.68
C ILE A 22 2.27 -1.39 -8.35
N ILE A 23 3.35 -1.86 -8.95
CA ILE A 23 4.29 -1.05 -9.73
C ILE A 23 4.27 -1.55 -11.16
N LYS A 24 4.03 -0.62 -12.10
CA LYS A 24 4.00 -0.88 -13.54
C LYS A 24 5.14 -0.17 -14.26
N ILE A 25 5.80 -0.86 -15.18
CA ILE A 25 6.80 -0.30 -16.10
C ILE A 25 6.35 -0.69 -17.51
N PHE A 26 6.21 0.29 -18.41
CA PHE A 26 5.65 0.08 -19.76
C PHE A 26 4.31 -0.67 -19.75
N ASP A 27 3.43 -0.34 -18.81
CA ASP A 27 2.13 -0.99 -18.59
C ASP A 27 2.19 -2.44 -18.06
N ASP A 28 3.39 -3.04 -17.95
CA ASP A 28 3.58 -4.37 -17.35
C ASP A 28 3.78 -4.30 -15.84
N THR A 29 3.17 -5.24 -15.12
CA THR A 29 3.31 -5.35 -13.66
C THR A 29 4.64 -6.00 -13.31
N VAL A 30 5.54 -5.23 -12.67
CA VAL A 30 6.89 -5.71 -12.30
C VAL A 30 7.01 -6.05 -10.82
N ALA A 31 6.19 -5.45 -9.96
CA ALA A 31 6.18 -5.73 -8.53
C ALA A 31 4.82 -5.43 -7.92
N TRP A 32 4.41 -6.26 -6.98
CA TRP A 32 3.19 -6.07 -6.20
C TRP A 32 3.35 -6.66 -4.81
N ARG A 33 2.52 -6.19 -3.87
CA ARG A 33 2.43 -6.79 -2.54
C ARG A 33 1.08 -6.50 -1.92
N SER A 34 0.61 -7.42 -1.08
CA SER A 34 -0.44 -7.17 -0.10
C SER A 34 0.09 -7.48 1.30
N LYS A 35 -0.20 -6.63 2.28
CA LYS A 35 0.28 -6.76 3.66
C LYS A 35 -0.71 -6.15 4.65
N LYS A 36 -0.95 -6.84 5.77
CA LYS A 36 -1.66 -6.27 6.92
C LYS A 36 -0.88 -5.07 7.48
N GLN A 37 -1.55 -3.94 7.68
CA GLN A 37 -0.96 -2.72 8.24
C GLN A 37 -0.44 -2.96 9.66
N THR A 38 0.55 -2.19 10.11
CA THR A 38 1.07 -2.35 11.48
C THR A 38 0.21 -1.63 12.51
N LEU A 39 -0.45 -0.55 12.11
CA LEU A 39 -1.34 0.27 12.92
C LEU A 39 -2.81 -0.08 12.65
N VAL A 40 -3.67 0.16 13.63
CA VAL A 40 -5.12 0.14 13.46
C VAL A 40 -5.53 1.54 13.03
N THR A 41 -6.12 1.65 11.84
CA THR A 41 -6.70 2.90 11.32
C THR A 41 -8.16 2.99 11.72
N ARG A 42 -8.71 4.19 11.87
CA ARG A 42 -10.12 4.41 12.28
C ARG A 42 -11.06 4.80 11.13
N SER A 43 -10.56 4.84 9.90
CA SER A 43 -11.35 5.13 8.70
C SER A 43 -10.69 4.53 7.46
N THR A 44 -11.48 4.40 6.39
CA THR A 44 -10.99 4.01 5.05
C THR A 44 -9.93 4.98 4.54
N CYS A 45 -10.17 6.29 4.62
CA CYS A 45 -9.22 7.32 4.22
C CYS A 45 -7.89 7.23 4.98
N GLY A 46 -7.93 6.97 6.31
CA GLY A 46 -6.72 6.77 7.09
C GLY A 46 -5.93 5.51 6.66
N ALA A 47 -6.64 4.45 6.29
CA ALA A 47 -6.04 3.22 5.76
C ALA A 47 -5.37 3.46 4.40
N GLU A 48 -6.01 4.23 3.51
CA GLU A 48 -5.47 4.58 2.18
C GLU A 48 -4.23 5.46 2.32
N TYR A 49 -4.30 6.48 3.17
CA TYR A 49 -3.18 7.38 3.43
C TYR A 49 -1.97 6.62 4.00
N TYR A 50 -2.21 5.71 4.95
CA TYR A 50 -1.17 4.84 5.47
C TYR A 50 -0.56 3.93 4.39
N ALA A 51 -1.40 3.36 3.51
CA ALA A 51 -0.93 2.53 2.40
C ALA A 51 0.00 3.32 1.46
N ALA A 52 -0.38 4.54 1.08
CA ALA A 52 0.41 5.42 0.24
C ALA A 52 1.78 5.72 0.85
N ILE A 53 1.83 6.10 2.12
CA ILE A 53 3.09 6.42 2.81
C ILE A 53 3.95 5.17 2.96
N PHE A 54 3.39 4.08 3.49
CA PHE A 54 4.16 2.90 3.86
C PHE A 54 4.81 2.22 2.65
N HIS A 55 4.11 2.23 1.50
CA HIS A 55 4.62 1.60 0.28
C HIS A 55 5.47 2.53 -0.59
N SER A 56 5.47 3.85 -0.33
CA SER A 56 6.33 4.81 -1.04
C SER A 56 7.83 4.57 -0.83
N ASP A 57 8.25 4.07 0.34
CA ASP A 57 9.66 3.77 0.63
C ASP A 57 10.23 2.66 -0.27
N ARG A 58 9.37 1.72 -0.71
CA ARG A 58 9.77 0.65 -1.61
C ARG A 58 10.09 1.13 -3.02
N LEU A 59 9.51 2.25 -3.45
CA LEU A 59 9.81 2.85 -4.76
C LEU A 59 11.24 3.34 -4.84
N LYS A 60 11.78 3.89 -3.74
CA LYS A 60 13.18 4.32 -3.68
C LYS A 60 14.11 3.15 -3.96
N LYS A 61 13.84 1.97 -3.40
CA LYS A 61 14.66 0.77 -3.64
C LYS A 61 14.66 0.29 -5.09
N LEU A 62 13.55 0.48 -5.82
CA LEU A 62 13.47 0.10 -7.23
C LEU A 62 14.02 1.18 -8.16
N TYR A 63 14.04 2.45 -7.74
CA TYR A 63 14.57 3.56 -8.52
C TYR A 63 16.11 3.66 -8.46
N TYR A 64 16.72 3.20 -7.35
CA TYR A 64 18.18 3.19 -7.18
C TYR A 64 18.84 1.84 -7.58
N LEU A 65 18.10 0.96 -8.25
CA LEU A 65 18.61 -0.24 -8.94
C LEU A 65 18.50 -0.02 -10.45
#